data_AF-A0A2I0LES5-F1
#
_entry.id   AF-A0A2I0LES5-F1
#
_cell.length_a   1.000
_cell.length_b   1.000
_cell.length_c   1.000
_cell.angle_alpha   90.00
_cell.angle_beta   90.00
_cell.angle_gamma   90.00
#
_symmetry.space_group_name_H-M   'P 1'
#
loop_
_entity.id
_entity.type
_entity.pdbx_description
1 polymer ?
#
loop_
_entity_poly.entity_id
_entity_poly.type
_entity_poly.pdbx_seq_one_letter_code
_entity_poly.pdbx_strand_id
1 'polypeptide(L)'
;MDSSTVCHFSLILQSRPEELFNKRVIDHGTRVFVLGSTCFLFVELFWVAIDSIVGIRQEISVFDLELSGRSSCCWAQAVVTAIATTYRFVRGEDLPPLSAREMQDSLPKKSRLHFGLAYVIKHGGLIQESEYEPQHLGRHFMRYGHIDGYKMINVYNEAELFEAIKQRPLLASFEVTEDFQNYKDGVCLGRGRIVGVHAMLVIGFCTIRMETGKVEDCWIVQNIWGLEWGSNGCAFVVRNSRDCSRMRLLDAIEIDLAAA
;
A
#
# COMPACT_ATOMS: atom_id res chain seq x y z
N MET A 1 -45.94 -29.61 -5.91
CA MET A 1 -44.71 -29.15 -5.23
C MET A 1 -43.59 -29.39 -6.24
N ASP A 2 -43.61 -28.69 -7.38
CA ASP A 2 -43.31 -27.26 -7.54
C ASP A 2 -41.83 -27.00 -7.16
N SER A 3 -40.91 -26.52 -8.00
CA SER A 3 -40.94 -26.11 -9.41
C SER A 3 -39.55 -26.38 -10.01
N SER A 4 -39.53 -26.71 -11.29
CA SER A 4 -38.43 -26.58 -12.25
C SER A 4 -37.69 -25.23 -12.11
N THR A 5 -36.46 -25.03 -12.61
CA THR A 5 -36.20 -24.82 -14.05
C THR A 5 -34.70 -24.57 -14.27
N VAL A 6 -34.16 -25.20 -15.32
CA VAL A 6 -32.86 -24.95 -15.96
C VAL A 6 -32.86 -23.58 -16.66
N CYS A 7 -31.79 -22.78 -16.56
CA CYS A 7 -31.54 -21.70 -17.53
C CYS A 7 -30.04 -21.51 -17.83
N HIS A 8 -29.68 -21.84 -19.08
CA HIS A 8 -28.54 -21.33 -19.85
C HIS A 8 -28.63 -19.81 -20.06
N PHE A 9 -27.51 -19.08 -20.16
CA PHE A 9 -27.23 -17.88 -21.01
C PHE A 9 -25.73 -17.51 -20.81
N SER A 10 -24.77 -17.84 -21.68
CA SER A 10 -24.31 -17.18 -22.93
C SER A 10 -24.15 -15.64 -22.89
N LEU A 11 -22.89 -15.19 -23.07
CA LEU A 11 -22.32 -13.92 -23.59
C LEU A 11 -22.96 -12.58 -23.11
N ILE A 12 -22.19 -11.55 -22.77
CA ILE A 12 -21.44 -10.69 -23.71
C ILE A 12 -20.21 -10.08 -23.00
N LEU A 13 -19.03 -10.47 -23.45
CA LEU A 13 -17.83 -9.62 -23.42
C LEU A 13 -18.04 -8.54 -24.47
N GLN A 14 -18.16 -7.27 -24.07
CA GLN A 14 -17.73 -6.12 -24.87
C GLN A 14 -17.95 -4.81 -24.10
N SER A 15 -16.87 -4.29 -23.53
CA SER A 15 -16.59 -2.86 -23.62
C SER A 15 -15.10 -2.66 -23.41
N ARG A 16 -14.44 -2.13 -24.44
CA ARG A 16 -13.01 -1.76 -24.42
C ARG A 16 -12.78 -0.60 -23.43
N PRO A 17 -11.54 -0.40 -22.94
CA PRO A 17 -11.23 0.57 -21.88
C PRO A 17 -11.47 2.05 -22.22
N GLU A 18 -11.86 2.38 -23.46
CA GLU A 18 -11.87 3.76 -23.95
C GLU A 18 -13.23 4.48 -23.88
N GLU A 19 -14.32 3.83 -23.45
CA GLU A 19 -15.65 4.47 -23.37
C GLU A 19 -16.03 5.06 -22.01
N LEU A 20 -15.15 5.00 -21.00
CA LEU A 20 -15.41 5.62 -19.68
C LEU A 20 -15.10 7.13 -19.61
N PHE A 21 -14.64 7.74 -20.71
CA PHE A 21 -13.98 9.06 -20.66
C PHE A 21 -14.88 10.29 -20.74
N ASN A 22 -16.22 10.20 -20.72
CA ASN A 22 -17.04 11.41 -20.91
C ASN A 22 -18.39 11.52 -20.19
N LYS A 23 -18.60 10.79 -19.09
CA LYS A 23 -19.76 11.08 -18.22
C LYS A 23 -19.32 11.83 -16.98
N ARG A 24 -19.76 13.10 -16.86
CA ARG A 24 -19.96 13.75 -15.56
C ARG A 24 -20.96 12.88 -14.79
N VAL A 25 -20.48 12.01 -13.92
CA VAL A 25 -21.36 11.24 -13.04
C VAL A 25 -21.59 12.08 -11.79
N ILE A 26 -22.64 12.89 -11.85
CA ILE A 26 -23.43 13.24 -10.68
C ILE A 26 -24.47 12.12 -10.61
N ASP A 27 -24.22 11.06 -9.85
CA ASP A 27 -25.29 10.15 -9.45
C ASP A 27 -24.99 9.53 -8.09
N HIS A 28 -26.00 9.59 -7.22
CA HIS A 28 -25.98 9.17 -5.83
C HIS A 28 -26.46 7.72 -5.75
N GLY A 29 -25.55 6.74 -5.71
CA GLY A 29 -25.96 5.35 -5.52
C GLY A 29 -24.85 4.32 -5.74
N THR A 30 -24.40 3.72 -4.65
CA THR A 30 -23.44 2.62 -4.58
C THR A 30 -24.08 1.28 -5.01
N ARG A 31 -23.35 0.41 -5.74
CA ARG A 31 -23.72 -0.99 -6.01
C ARG A 31 -22.52 -1.91 -5.81
N VAL A 32 -22.67 -2.88 -4.92
CA VAL A 32 -21.67 -3.91 -4.54
C VAL A 32 -21.83 -5.17 -5.42
N PHE A 33 -20.72 -5.76 -5.85
CA PHE A 33 -20.68 -7.13 -6.39
C PHE A 33 -19.74 -7.99 -5.53
N VAL A 34 -20.23 -9.16 -5.11
CA VAL A 34 -19.46 -10.20 -4.41
C VAL A 34 -19.24 -11.36 -5.38
N LEU A 35 -17.98 -11.73 -5.63
CA LEU A 35 -17.61 -12.98 -6.29
C LEU A 35 -16.78 -13.83 -5.33
N GLY A 36 -17.08 -15.13 -5.31
CA GLY A 36 -16.84 -16.03 -4.18
C GLY A 36 -15.40 -16.52 -3.96
N SER A 37 -15.23 -17.06 -2.75
CA SER A 37 -14.25 -18.05 -2.29
C SER A 37 -12.83 -17.62 -1.91
N THR A 38 -12.49 -16.35 -2.04
CA THR A 38 -11.26 -15.75 -1.46
C THR A 38 -11.64 -14.35 -1.01
N CYS A 39 -11.44 -14.03 0.27
CA CYS A 39 -11.80 -12.71 0.82
C CYS A 39 -10.99 -11.61 0.14
N PHE A 40 -11.51 -11.07 -0.95
CA PHE A 40 -11.10 -9.82 -1.56
C PHE A 40 -12.10 -8.76 -1.11
N LEU A 41 -11.64 -7.76 -0.36
CA LEU A 41 -12.48 -6.62 0.00
C LEU A 41 -12.10 -5.41 -0.87
N PHE A 42 -13.07 -4.95 -1.65
CA PHE A 42 -13.05 -3.65 -2.33
C PHE A 42 -13.14 -2.54 -1.27
N VAL A 43 -12.30 -1.51 -1.38
CA VAL A 43 -12.45 -0.30 -0.56
C VAL A 43 -13.55 0.57 -1.19
N GLU A 44 -14.77 0.46 -0.67
CA GLU A 44 -15.80 1.48 -0.90
C GLU A 44 -15.64 2.63 0.09
N LEU A 45 -15.53 3.84 -0.44
CA LEU A 45 -15.23 5.08 0.29
C LEU A 45 -16.54 5.67 0.84
N PHE A 46 -16.68 5.73 2.17
CA PHE A 46 -17.84 6.34 2.82
C PHE A 46 -17.58 7.80 3.26
N TRP A 47 -18.59 8.66 3.02
CA TRP A 47 -18.85 10.01 3.59
C TRP A 47 -17.79 11.12 3.50
N VAL A 48 -16.91 11.13 2.51
CA VAL A 48 -16.18 12.36 2.14
C VAL A 48 -16.25 12.57 0.63
N ALA A 49 -16.58 13.79 0.19
CA ALA A 49 -16.57 14.12 -1.23
C ALA A 49 -15.12 14.09 -1.74
N ILE A 50 -14.78 13.04 -2.48
CA ILE A 50 -13.48 12.91 -3.13
C ILE A 50 -13.59 13.59 -4.49
N ASP A 51 -13.03 14.80 -4.60
CA ASP A 51 -13.10 15.63 -5.80
C ASP A 51 -12.29 15.01 -6.97
N SER A 52 -11.24 14.22 -6.65
CA SER A 52 -10.56 13.37 -7.63
C SER A 52 -9.67 12.28 -6.97
N ILE A 53 -9.74 11.06 -7.51
CA ILE A 53 -8.72 10.00 -7.31
C ILE A 53 -7.87 9.99 -8.57
N VAL A 54 -6.63 10.48 -8.50
CA VAL A 54 -5.77 10.62 -9.69
C VAL A 54 -4.66 9.55 -9.73
N GLY A 55 -4.53 8.73 -8.68
CA GLY A 55 -3.38 7.85 -8.50
C GLY A 55 -3.63 6.33 -8.43
N ILE A 56 -4.86 5.83 -8.34
CA ILE A 56 -5.13 4.38 -8.30
C ILE A 56 -5.37 3.91 -9.74
N ARG A 57 -4.29 3.77 -10.54
CA ARG A 57 -4.40 3.34 -11.95
C ARG A 57 -4.67 1.84 -12.12
N GLN A 58 -4.59 1.05 -11.04
CA GLN A 58 -4.78 -0.40 -11.05
C GLN A 58 -5.21 -0.87 -9.66
N GLU A 59 -5.94 -1.97 -9.55
CA GLU A 59 -6.38 -2.55 -8.26
C GLU A 59 -5.17 -2.80 -7.33
N ILE A 60 -5.04 -2.00 -6.27
CA ILE A 60 -3.99 -2.19 -5.27
C ILE A 60 -4.56 -3.12 -4.20
N SER A 61 -4.06 -4.36 -4.16
CA SER A 61 -4.40 -5.30 -3.10
C SER A 61 -3.81 -4.83 -1.78
N VAL A 62 -4.68 -4.48 -0.83
CA VAL A 62 -4.28 -4.17 0.54
C VAL A 62 -3.98 -5.51 1.24
N PHE A 63 -2.75 -5.68 1.69
CA PHE A 63 -2.31 -6.88 2.41
C PHE A 63 -2.68 -6.77 3.89
N ASP A 64 -3.40 -7.76 4.41
CA ASP A 64 -3.70 -7.89 5.84
C ASP A 64 -2.47 -8.45 6.57
N LEU A 65 -1.63 -7.55 7.10
CA LEU A 65 -0.44 -7.89 7.85
C LEU A 65 -0.54 -7.25 9.24
N GLU A 66 -0.76 -8.07 10.26
CA GLU A 66 -0.86 -7.64 11.66
C GLU A 66 0.51 -7.69 12.36
N LEU A 67 0.89 -6.61 13.05
CA LEU A 67 2.07 -6.57 13.91
C LEU A 67 1.68 -6.93 15.35
N SER A 68 2.16 -8.06 15.86
CA SER A 68 2.17 -8.34 17.30
C SER A 68 3.25 -7.52 18.01
N GLY A 69 2.97 -6.24 18.27
CA GLY A 69 3.51 -5.53 19.44
C GLY A 69 5.01 -5.16 19.46
N ARG A 70 5.73 -5.04 18.33
CA ARG A 70 7.11 -4.47 18.33
C ARG A 70 7.27 -3.34 17.32
N SER A 71 7.39 -2.11 17.82
CA SER A 71 7.65 -0.90 17.03
C SER A 71 9.03 -0.83 16.35
N SER A 72 9.93 -1.79 16.60
CA SER A 72 11.30 -1.79 16.07
C SER A 72 11.50 -2.52 14.73
N CYS A 73 10.48 -3.18 14.18
CA CYS A 73 10.59 -4.02 12.98
C CYS A 73 9.83 -3.49 11.74
N CYS A 74 9.16 -2.34 11.83
CA CYS A 74 8.30 -1.84 10.75
C CYS A 74 9.03 -1.72 9.40
N TRP A 75 10.32 -1.37 9.41
CA TRP A 75 11.13 -1.26 8.19
C TRP A 75 11.20 -2.57 7.41
N ALA A 76 11.37 -3.71 8.08
CA ALA A 76 11.52 -5.01 7.43
C ALA A 76 10.20 -5.49 6.85
N GLN A 77 9.12 -5.31 7.62
CA GLN A 77 7.77 -5.66 7.15
C GLN A 77 7.34 -4.77 5.99
N ALA A 78 7.66 -3.48 6.03
CA ALA A 78 7.38 -2.55 4.93
C ALA A 78 8.13 -2.93 3.66
N VAL A 79 9.39 -3.37 3.76
CA VAL A 79 10.14 -3.90 2.61
C VAL A 79 9.45 -5.13 2.01
N VAL A 80 9.09 -6.12 2.82
CA VAL A 80 8.37 -7.32 2.34
C VAL A 80 7.04 -6.95 1.67
N THR A 81 6.27 -6.08 2.31
CA THR A 81 4.96 -5.64 1.82
C THR A 81 5.12 -4.89 0.49
N ALA A 82 6.10 -4.00 0.38
CA ALA A 82 6.37 -3.25 -0.85
C ALA A 82 6.81 -4.16 -2.00
N ILE A 83 7.63 -5.18 -1.73
CA ILE A 83 8.01 -6.17 -2.76
C ILE A 83 6.79 -6.94 -3.24
N ALA A 84 6.00 -7.52 -2.33
CA ALA A 84 4.78 -8.26 -2.69
C ALA A 84 3.78 -7.38 -3.46
N THR A 85 3.58 -6.14 -3.02
CA THR A 85 2.71 -5.17 -3.70
C THR A 85 3.22 -4.83 -5.08
N THR A 86 4.53 -4.62 -5.24
CA THR A 86 5.14 -4.32 -6.54
C THR A 86 5.00 -5.49 -7.51
N TYR A 87 5.21 -6.73 -7.04
CA TYR A 87 4.99 -7.94 -7.85
C TYR A 87 3.56 -8.05 -8.35
N ARG A 88 2.59 -7.85 -7.46
CA ARG A 88 1.19 -7.88 -7.85
C ARG A 88 0.87 -6.76 -8.84
N PHE A 89 1.35 -5.55 -8.59
CA PHE A 89 1.07 -4.39 -9.44
C PHE A 89 1.69 -4.54 -10.84
N VAL A 90 2.96 -4.91 -10.92
CA VAL A 90 3.73 -4.93 -12.17
C VAL A 90 3.49 -6.20 -12.98
N ARG A 91 3.38 -7.36 -12.31
CA ARG A 91 3.30 -8.67 -12.97
C ARG A 91 1.95 -9.38 -12.81
N GLY A 92 1.08 -8.89 -11.93
CA GLY A 92 -0.13 -9.63 -11.54
C GLY A 92 0.18 -10.89 -10.73
N GLU A 93 1.39 -10.99 -10.18
CA GLU A 93 1.88 -12.18 -9.48
C GLU A 93 1.70 -12.07 -7.97
N ASP A 94 1.26 -13.17 -7.36
CA ASP A 94 1.27 -13.35 -5.91
C ASP A 94 2.52 -14.05 -5.44
N LEU A 95 3.22 -13.39 -4.53
CA LEU A 95 4.31 -14.03 -3.81
C LEU A 95 3.78 -14.80 -2.60
N PRO A 96 4.45 -15.92 -2.23
CA PRO A 96 4.24 -16.48 -0.91
C PRO A 96 4.64 -15.45 0.17
N PRO A 97 4.12 -15.56 1.41
CA PRO A 97 4.54 -14.69 2.49
C PRO A 97 6.06 -14.73 2.68
N LEU A 98 6.75 -13.61 2.49
CA LEU A 98 8.21 -13.52 2.59
C LEU A 98 8.66 -13.24 4.02
N SER A 99 9.85 -13.72 4.38
CA SER A 99 10.34 -13.55 5.75
C SER A 99 10.95 -12.18 6.01
N ALA A 100 10.22 -11.33 6.72
CA ALA A 100 10.77 -10.11 7.29
C ALA A 100 11.77 -10.41 8.42
N ARG A 101 11.60 -11.54 9.13
CA ARG A 101 12.50 -11.96 10.22
C ARG A 101 13.91 -12.25 9.72
N GLU A 102 14.04 -12.83 8.53
CA GLU A 102 15.33 -13.01 7.87
C GLU A 102 16.16 -11.73 7.81
N MET A 103 15.54 -10.64 7.36
CA MET A 103 16.21 -9.34 7.32
C MET A 103 16.47 -8.79 8.73
N GLN A 104 15.54 -8.95 9.66
CA GLN A 104 15.67 -8.41 11.02
C GLN A 104 16.83 -9.03 11.79
N ASP A 105 17.08 -10.33 11.61
CA ASP A 105 18.17 -11.04 12.27
C ASP A 105 19.51 -10.84 11.54
N SER A 106 19.47 -10.59 10.24
CA SER A 106 20.67 -10.40 9.41
C SER A 106 21.22 -8.97 9.41
N LEU A 107 20.38 -7.98 9.69
CA LEU A 107 20.73 -6.55 9.63
C LEU A 107 20.70 -5.91 11.02
N PRO A 108 21.38 -4.75 11.22
CA PRO A 108 21.30 -4.02 12.48
C PRO A 108 19.84 -3.72 12.84
N LYS A 109 19.49 -3.85 14.13
CA LYS A 109 18.11 -3.72 14.64
C LYS A 109 17.38 -2.42 14.26
N LYS A 110 18.12 -1.36 13.90
CA LYS A 110 17.59 -0.09 13.40
C LYS A 110 18.08 0.17 11.97
N SER A 111 17.77 -0.75 11.07
CA SER A 111 18.11 -0.63 9.66
C SER A 111 17.20 0.38 8.95
N ARG A 112 17.65 0.85 7.78
CA ARG A 112 16.89 1.75 6.90
C ARG A 112 16.27 0.94 5.77
N LEU A 113 15.21 1.47 5.17
CA LEU A 113 14.46 0.83 4.08
C LEU A 113 15.36 0.36 2.93
N HIS A 114 16.27 1.23 2.48
CA HIS A 114 17.20 0.90 1.39
C HIS A 114 18.18 -0.23 1.73
N PHE A 115 18.55 -0.43 3.01
CA PHE A 115 19.39 -1.55 3.41
C PHE A 115 18.64 -2.88 3.32
N GLY A 116 17.33 -2.89 3.62
CA GLY A 116 16.48 -4.05 3.38
C GLY A 116 16.42 -4.41 1.90
N LEU A 117 16.17 -3.43 1.02
CA LEU A 117 16.15 -3.65 -0.44
C LEU A 117 17.52 -4.12 -0.96
N ALA A 118 18.61 -3.52 -0.49
CA ALA A 118 19.96 -3.95 -0.85
C ALA A 118 20.27 -5.39 -0.40
N TYR A 119 19.74 -5.81 0.76
CA TYR A 119 19.82 -7.20 1.21
C TYR A 119 19.09 -8.13 0.25
N VAL A 120 17.85 -7.80 -0.13
CA VAL A 120 17.06 -8.60 -1.08
C VAL A 120 17.80 -8.78 -2.40
N ILE A 121 18.36 -7.70 -2.97
CA ILE A 121 19.14 -7.76 -4.22
C ILE A 121 20.37 -8.67 -4.04
N LYS A 122 21.13 -8.46 -2.96
CA LYS A 122 22.36 -9.23 -2.70
C LYS A 122 22.10 -10.73 -2.56
N HIS A 123 20.94 -11.10 -2.00
CA HIS A 123 20.58 -12.48 -1.71
C HIS A 123 19.65 -13.11 -2.77
N GLY A 124 19.27 -12.37 -3.82
CA GLY A 124 18.39 -12.83 -4.89
C GLY A 124 16.95 -13.09 -4.43
N GLY A 125 16.48 -12.36 -3.43
CA GLY A 125 15.17 -12.56 -2.80
C GLY A 125 15.23 -12.97 -1.32
N LEU A 126 14.07 -13.28 -0.78
CA LEU A 126 13.87 -13.73 0.60
C LEU A 126 13.31 -15.14 0.63
N ILE A 127 13.52 -15.85 1.74
CA ILE A 127 12.83 -17.12 1.96
C ILE A 127 11.38 -16.89 2.41
N GLN A 128 10.56 -17.93 2.43
CA GLN A 128 9.19 -17.82 2.95
C GLN A 128 9.18 -17.66 4.46
N GLU A 129 8.19 -16.93 4.97
CA GLU A 129 8.01 -16.70 6.41
C GLU A 129 7.79 -18.01 7.18
N SER A 130 7.09 -18.98 6.59
CA SER A 130 6.87 -20.31 7.17
C SER A 130 8.13 -21.18 7.20
N GLU A 131 9.15 -20.85 6.40
CA GLU A 131 10.42 -21.58 6.34
C GLU A 131 11.48 -20.94 7.25
N TYR A 132 11.23 -19.74 7.81
CA TYR A 132 12.24 -19.02 8.55
C TYR A 132 12.35 -19.47 10.01
N GLU A 133 13.53 -20.00 10.33
CA GLU A 133 14.04 -20.21 11.68
C GLU A 133 15.42 -19.55 11.79
N PRO A 134 15.84 -18.97 12.93
CA PRO A 134 17.14 -18.31 13.06
C PRO A 134 18.34 -19.20 12.67
N GLN A 135 18.22 -20.51 12.87
CA GLN A 135 19.21 -21.54 12.50
C GLN A 135 19.33 -21.80 10.98
N HIS A 136 18.48 -21.17 10.17
CA HIS A 136 18.48 -21.26 8.70
C HIS A 136 19.37 -20.22 8.04
N LEU A 137 19.86 -19.22 8.79
CA LEU A 137 20.82 -18.24 8.29
C LEU A 137 22.07 -18.92 7.71
N GLY A 138 22.39 -18.62 6.45
CA GLY A 138 23.54 -19.17 5.74
C GLY A 138 23.30 -20.52 5.05
N ARG A 139 22.09 -21.08 5.08
CA ARG A 139 21.72 -22.29 4.31
C ARG A 139 21.09 -21.92 2.96
N HIS A 140 21.13 -22.87 2.02
CA HIS A 140 20.47 -22.73 0.72
C HIS A 140 18.99 -23.10 0.82
N PHE A 141 18.15 -22.12 0.52
CA PHE A 141 16.69 -22.24 0.40
C PHE A 141 16.25 -21.59 -0.92
N MET A 142 15.06 -21.92 -1.41
CA MET A 142 14.48 -21.15 -2.51
C MET A 142 14.21 -19.72 -2.08
N ARG A 143 14.45 -18.80 -3.01
CA ARG A 143 14.30 -17.37 -2.82
C ARG A 143 13.17 -16.85 -3.70
N TYR A 144 12.38 -15.97 -3.13
CA TYR A 144 11.22 -15.33 -3.77
C TYR A 144 11.34 -13.81 -3.64
N GLY A 145 10.63 -13.06 -4.48
CA GLY A 145 10.62 -11.60 -4.40
C GLY A 145 11.94 -10.93 -4.79
N HIS A 146 12.64 -11.49 -5.78
CA HIS A 146 13.78 -10.83 -6.43
C HIS A 146 13.36 -9.46 -6.98
N ILE A 147 14.21 -8.45 -6.84
CA ILE A 147 14.00 -7.12 -7.43
C ILE A 147 15.23 -6.73 -8.24
N ASP A 148 15.03 -5.99 -9.32
CA ASP A 148 16.10 -5.61 -10.23
C ASP A 148 16.90 -4.41 -9.69
N GLY A 149 16.27 -3.59 -8.86
CA GLY A 149 16.86 -2.38 -8.30
C GLY A 149 15.88 -1.62 -7.42
N TYR A 150 16.28 -0.41 -7.05
CA TYR A 150 15.39 0.58 -6.43
C TYR A 150 15.93 1.99 -6.66
N LYS A 151 15.02 2.95 -6.67
CA LYS A 151 15.31 4.38 -6.81
C LYS A 151 14.78 5.16 -5.62
N MET A 152 15.67 5.91 -4.96
CA MET A 152 15.27 6.91 -3.97
C MET A 152 14.64 8.10 -4.68
N ILE A 153 13.39 8.42 -4.34
CA ILE A 153 12.67 9.56 -4.89
C ILE A 153 12.90 10.78 -3.99
N ASN A 154 13.16 11.95 -4.59
CA ASN A 154 13.32 13.18 -3.83
C ASN A 154 11.96 13.62 -3.24
N VAL A 155 11.79 13.45 -1.92
CA VAL A 155 10.55 13.78 -1.23
C VAL A 155 10.19 15.28 -1.26
N TYR A 156 11.14 16.15 -1.61
CA TYR A 156 10.92 17.59 -1.80
C TYR A 156 10.51 17.96 -3.24
N ASN A 157 10.53 16.98 -4.16
CA ASN A 157 10.10 17.15 -5.54
C ASN A 157 8.77 16.44 -5.76
N GLU A 158 7.67 17.17 -5.55
CA GLU A 158 6.32 16.61 -5.64
C GLU A 158 5.99 16.06 -7.04
N ALA A 159 6.50 16.70 -8.11
CA ALA A 159 6.30 16.19 -9.46
C ALA A 159 6.96 14.81 -9.63
N GLU A 160 8.14 14.60 -9.07
CA GLU A 160 8.83 13.30 -9.11
C GLU A 160 8.08 12.24 -8.31
N LEU A 161 7.57 12.59 -7.12
CA LEU A 161 6.72 11.70 -6.32
C LEU A 161 5.47 11.27 -7.10
N PHE A 162 4.79 12.21 -7.76
CA PHE A 162 3.59 11.88 -8.54
C PHE A 162 3.89 11.00 -9.73
N GLU A 163 4.97 11.26 -10.46
CA GLU A 163 5.35 10.38 -11.57
C GLU A 163 5.70 8.98 -11.08
N ALA A 164 6.41 8.86 -9.95
CA ALA A 164 6.75 7.56 -9.39
C ALA A 164 5.50 6.79 -8.90
N ILE A 165 4.59 7.43 -8.15
CA ILE A 165 3.37 6.80 -7.62
C ILE A 165 2.43 6.33 -8.73
N LYS A 166 2.39 7.02 -9.87
CA LYS A 166 1.59 6.61 -11.03
C LYS A 166 2.11 5.32 -11.66
N GLN A 167 3.39 4.99 -11.48
CA GLN A 167 4.01 3.80 -12.04
C GLN A 167 3.88 2.59 -11.11
N ARG A 168 4.00 2.80 -9.80
CA ARG A 168 3.89 1.75 -8.78
C ARG A 168 3.80 2.35 -7.37
N PRO A 169 3.30 1.61 -6.38
CA PRO A 169 3.37 2.02 -4.97
C PRO A 169 4.80 2.28 -4.51
N LEU A 170 4.98 3.28 -3.63
CA LEU A 170 6.28 3.64 -3.07
C LEU A 170 6.44 3.09 -1.66
N LEU A 171 7.57 2.46 -1.39
CA LEU A 171 7.99 2.16 -0.03
C LEU A 171 8.40 3.47 0.65
N ALA A 172 7.80 3.80 1.79
CA ALA A 172 7.97 5.10 2.41
C ALA A 172 8.21 5.03 3.92
N SER A 173 8.84 6.07 4.45
CA SER A 173 8.93 6.32 5.88
C SER A 173 8.34 7.69 6.21
N PHE A 174 7.65 7.78 7.36
CA PHE A 174 7.04 9.01 7.83
C PHE A 174 7.44 9.28 9.28
N GLU A 175 7.64 10.55 9.63
CA GLU A 175 7.45 10.98 11.02
C GLU A 175 5.96 10.96 11.30
N VAL A 176 5.53 10.16 12.27
CA VAL A 176 4.12 9.98 12.61
C VAL A 176 3.76 10.71 13.90
N THR A 177 2.50 11.10 14.04
CA THR A 177 1.96 11.76 15.25
C THR A 177 1.03 10.85 16.04
N GLU A 178 0.66 11.28 17.26
CA GLU A 178 -0.35 10.59 18.09
C GLU A 178 -1.71 10.46 17.39
N ASP A 179 -2.10 11.48 16.61
CA ASP A 179 -3.31 11.48 15.79
C ASP A 179 -3.28 10.35 14.76
N PHE A 180 -2.13 10.14 14.11
CA PHE A 180 -1.97 9.02 13.18
C PHE A 180 -2.12 7.67 13.89
N GLN A 181 -1.51 7.46 15.05
CA GLN A 181 -1.63 6.17 15.76
C GLN A 181 -3.09 5.80 16.06
N ASN A 182 -3.92 6.78 16.39
CA ASN A 182 -5.32 6.59 16.76
C ASN A 182 -6.30 6.77 15.59
N TYR A 183 -5.81 6.95 14.37
CA TYR A 183 -6.62 7.21 13.19
C TYR A 183 -7.65 6.08 12.95
N LYS A 184 -8.87 6.48 12.56
CA LYS A 184 -9.99 5.58 12.25
C LYS A 184 -10.55 5.82 10.85
N ASP A 185 -10.84 7.07 10.51
CA ASP A 185 -11.41 7.42 9.21
C ASP A 185 -11.17 8.90 8.87
N GLY A 186 -11.65 9.32 7.70
CA GLY A 186 -11.57 10.70 7.22
C GLY A 186 -10.16 11.14 6.80
N VAL A 187 -9.86 12.43 6.95
CA VAL A 187 -8.54 12.98 6.60
C VAL A 187 -7.68 13.02 7.85
N CYS A 188 -6.58 12.27 7.84
CA CYS A 188 -5.54 12.39 8.85
C CYS A 188 -4.78 13.71 8.63
N LEU A 189 -5.05 14.68 9.50
CA LEU A 189 -4.38 15.98 9.48
C LEU A 189 -2.94 15.87 10.00
N GLY A 190 -2.60 14.75 10.64
CA GLY A 190 -1.27 14.44 11.13
C GLY A 190 -0.81 15.44 12.17
N ARG A 191 -1.68 15.86 13.09
CA ARG A 191 -1.39 16.89 14.10
C ARG A 191 -0.92 16.27 15.41
N GLY A 192 -0.33 17.11 16.27
CA GLY A 192 0.03 16.74 17.64
C GLY A 192 1.51 16.38 17.79
N ARG A 193 1.83 15.66 18.87
CA ARG A 193 3.22 15.31 19.18
C ARG A 193 3.73 14.26 18.19
N ILE A 194 4.93 14.48 17.65
CA ILE A 194 5.66 13.45 16.90
C ILE A 194 6.02 12.31 17.85
N VAL A 195 5.61 11.09 17.49
CA VAL A 195 5.81 9.89 18.33
C VAL A 195 6.91 8.98 17.81
N GLY A 196 7.37 9.18 16.58
CA GLY A 196 8.48 8.44 16.00
C GLY A 196 8.47 8.44 14.48
N VAL A 197 9.29 7.56 13.91
CA VAL A 197 9.32 7.27 12.47
C VAL A 197 8.70 5.90 12.23
N HIS A 198 7.84 5.79 11.23
CA HIS A 198 7.15 4.55 10.85
C HIS A 198 7.26 4.30 9.35
N ALA A 199 7.38 3.04 8.96
CA ALA A 199 7.52 2.61 7.56
C ALA A 199 6.21 2.02 7.05
N MET A 200 5.80 2.46 5.86
CA MET A 200 4.50 2.16 5.23
C MET A 200 4.66 2.21 3.70
N LEU A 201 3.54 2.10 2.98
CA LEU A 201 3.50 2.32 1.54
C LEU A 201 2.69 3.59 1.22
N VAL A 202 3.14 4.38 0.25
CA VAL A 202 2.30 5.36 -0.44
C VAL A 202 1.75 4.69 -1.68
N ILE A 203 0.44 4.44 -1.70
CA ILE A 203 -0.24 3.69 -2.75
C ILE A 203 -1.02 4.59 -3.71
N GLY A 204 -1.10 5.89 -3.41
CA GLY A 204 -1.81 6.84 -4.25
C GLY A 204 -1.85 8.23 -3.67
N PHE A 205 -2.57 9.11 -4.35
CA PHE A 205 -2.87 10.46 -3.91
C PHE A 205 -4.27 10.85 -4.36
N CYS A 206 -4.87 11.76 -3.60
CA CYS A 206 -6.20 12.29 -3.88
C CYS A 206 -6.34 13.72 -3.36
N THR A 207 -7.43 14.38 -3.76
CA THR A 207 -7.85 15.66 -3.21
C THR A 207 -9.24 15.47 -2.62
N ILE A 208 -9.38 15.84 -1.34
CA ILE A 208 -10.57 15.59 -0.54
C ILE A 208 -11.19 16.92 -0.14
N ARG A 209 -12.49 17.06 -0.40
CA ARG A 209 -13.30 18.19 0.07
C ARG A 209 -14.05 17.79 1.32
N MET A 210 -13.70 18.43 2.43
CA MET A 210 -14.39 18.29 3.69
C MET A 210 -15.75 19.01 3.64
N GLU A 211 -16.68 18.60 4.50
CA GLU A 211 -18.00 19.25 4.64
C GLU A 211 -17.92 20.74 4.96
N THR A 212 -16.83 21.16 5.63
CA THR A 212 -16.52 22.57 5.91
C THR A 212 -16.21 23.41 4.66
N GLY A 213 -16.16 22.78 3.47
CA GLY A 213 -15.72 23.38 2.22
C GLY A 213 -14.21 23.41 2.05
N LYS A 214 -13.45 23.01 3.07
CA LYS A 214 -11.98 22.93 3.02
C LYS A 214 -11.55 21.82 2.07
N VAL A 215 -10.58 22.14 1.21
CA VAL A 215 -9.95 21.17 0.30
C VAL A 215 -8.58 20.81 0.84
N GLU A 216 -8.32 19.52 0.97
CA GLU A 216 -7.05 18.97 1.42
C GLU A 216 -6.50 18.02 0.35
N ASP A 217 -5.22 18.20 0.07
CA ASP A 217 -4.44 17.33 -0.77
C ASP A 217 -3.86 16.21 0.11
N CYS A 218 -4.03 14.94 -0.29
CA CYS A 218 -3.66 13.80 0.55
C CYS A 218 -2.81 12.76 -0.19
N TRP A 219 -1.88 12.13 0.54
CA TRP A 219 -1.37 10.81 0.24
C TRP A 219 -2.36 9.75 0.71
N ILE A 220 -2.54 8.70 -0.09
CA ILE A 220 -3.20 7.47 0.34
C ILE A 220 -2.08 6.55 0.82
N VAL A 221 -2.03 6.31 2.13
CA VAL A 221 -1.02 5.45 2.72
C VAL A 221 -1.64 4.13 3.14
N GLN A 222 -0.97 3.04 2.79
CA GLN A 222 -1.31 1.71 3.28
C GLN A 222 -0.41 1.40 4.48
N ASN A 223 -1.05 1.18 5.62
CA ASN A 223 -0.39 0.77 6.84
C ASN A 223 -0.28 -0.76 6.92
N ILE A 224 0.49 -1.23 7.88
CA ILE A 224 0.85 -2.63 8.07
C ILE A 224 0.50 -3.05 9.51
N TRP A 225 -0.66 -2.58 9.99
CA TRP A 225 -1.21 -2.86 11.33
C TRP A 225 -2.53 -3.66 11.24
N GLY A 226 -2.71 -4.39 10.15
CA GLY A 226 -3.94 -5.09 9.83
C GLY A 226 -5.05 -4.19 9.26
N LEU A 227 -6.07 -4.84 8.71
CA LEU A 227 -7.21 -4.15 8.06
C LEU A 227 -8.14 -3.42 9.05
N GLU A 228 -8.16 -3.83 10.31
CA GLU A 228 -8.98 -3.23 11.37
C GLU A 228 -8.51 -1.83 11.77
N TRP A 229 -7.29 -1.44 11.37
CA TRP A 229 -6.76 -0.11 11.62
C TRP A 229 -7.16 0.85 10.50
N GLY A 230 -7.55 2.08 10.87
CA GLY A 230 -7.91 3.11 9.90
C GLY A 230 -9.07 2.69 8.99
N SER A 231 -9.04 3.19 7.76
CA SER A 231 -10.02 2.87 6.73
C SER A 231 -9.54 1.65 5.95
N ASN A 232 -9.86 0.45 6.45
CA ASN A 232 -9.45 -0.84 5.88
C ASN A 232 -7.92 -0.95 5.71
N GLY A 233 -7.15 -0.66 6.77
CA GLY A 233 -5.69 -0.65 6.75
C GLY A 233 -5.06 0.58 6.09
N CYS A 234 -5.87 1.52 5.57
CA CYS A 234 -5.39 2.71 4.87
C CYS A 234 -5.71 4.01 5.62
N ALA A 235 -4.98 5.08 5.29
CA ALA A 235 -5.26 6.43 5.76
C ALA A 235 -5.07 7.49 4.66
N PHE A 236 -5.84 8.57 4.74
CA PHE A 236 -5.70 9.75 3.88
C PHE A 236 -4.91 10.81 4.63
N VAL A 237 -3.61 10.89 4.37
CA VAL A 237 -2.70 11.78 5.12
C VAL A 237 -2.49 13.06 4.33
N VAL A 238 -2.73 14.22 4.95
CA VAL A 238 -2.48 15.53 4.32
C VAL A 238 -1.03 15.62 3.83
N ARG A 239 -0.84 15.99 2.55
CA ARG A 239 0.47 16.25 1.95
C ARG A 239 0.78 17.75 1.89
N ASN A 240 2.04 18.08 1.65
CA ASN A 240 2.55 19.46 1.51
C ASN A 240 2.29 20.40 2.69
N SER A 241 2.15 19.88 3.91
CA SER A 241 2.05 20.76 5.06
C SER A 241 3.39 21.46 5.32
N ARG A 242 3.37 22.79 5.39
CA ARG A 242 4.52 23.62 5.80
C ARG A 242 4.69 23.66 7.32
N ASP A 243 3.81 22.99 8.06
CA ASP A 243 3.79 22.94 9.50
C ASP A 243 4.69 21.80 10.00
N CYS A 244 5.84 22.17 10.57
CA CYS A 244 6.82 21.22 11.09
C CYS A 244 6.32 20.38 12.28
N SER A 245 5.17 20.73 12.88
CA SER A 245 4.54 19.94 13.94
C SER A 245 3.66 18.81 13.40
N ARG A 246 3.59 18.64 12.08
CA ARG A 246 2.77 17.61 11.45
C ARG A 246 3.56 16.40 10.99
N MET A 247 2.83 15.34 10.68
CA MET A 247 3.34 14.16 9.99
C MET A 247 4.06 14.54 8.69
N ARG A 248 5.25 13.98 8.47
CA ARG A 248 6.11 14.30 7.31
C ARG A 248 6.62 13.04 6.63
N LEU A 249 6.55 13.03 5.30
CA LEU A 249 7.23 12.02 4.47
C LEU A 249 8.74 12.26 4.52
N LEU A 250 9.49 11.24 4.93
CA LEU A 250 10.95 11.31 5.09
C LEU A 250 11.69 10.61 3.94
N ASP A 251 11.28 9.38 3.62
CA ASP A 251 11.81 8.61 2.51
C ASP A 251 10.68 8.14 1.61
N ALA A 252 10.92 8.11 0.30
CA ALA A 252 10.07 7.44 -0.68
C ALA A 252 10.96 6.69 -1.68
N ILE A 253 10.68 5.41 -1.88
CA ILE A 253 11.51 4.50 -2.67
C ILE A 253 10.64 3.78 -3.69
N GLU A 254 10.99 3.92 -4.96
CA GLU A 254 10.43 3.14 -6.04
C GLU A 254 11.23 1.82 -6.16
N ILE A 255 10.54 0.68 -6.19
CA ILE A 255 11.17 -0.64 -6.38
C ILE A 255 11.16 -0.99 -7.86
N ASP A 256 12.33 -1.23 -8.43
CA ASP A 256 12.47 -1.63 -9.83
C ASP A 256 12.24 -3.13 -9.96
N LEU A 257 11.25 -3.46 -10.78
CA LEU A 257 10.88 -4.81 -11.15
C LEU A 257 10.45 -4.76 -12.62
N ALA A 258 11.10 -5.53 -13.48
CA ALA A 258 10.72 -5.67 -14.88
C ALA A 258 9.38 -6.40 -15.00
N ALA A 259 8.58 -6.03 -16.00
CA ALA A 259 7.43 -6.81 -16.41
C ALA A 259 7.88 -8.22 -16.84
N ALA A 260 7.01 -9.21 -16.66
CA ALA A 260 7.27 -10.61 -17.02
C ALA A 260 7.40 -10.82 -18.53
#